data_AF-A0A934DPB1-F1
#
_entry.id   AF-A0A934DPB1-F1
#
_cell.length_a   1.000
_cell.length_b   1.000
_cell.length_c   1.000
_cell.angle_alpha   90.00
_cell.angle_beta   90.00
_cell.angle_gamma   90.00
#
_symmetry.space_group_name_H-M   'P 1'
#
loop_
_entity.id
_entity.type
_entity.pdbx_description
1 polymer ?
#
loop_
_entity_poly.entity_id
_entity_poly.type
_entity_poly.pdbx_seq_one_letter_code
_entity_poly.pdbx_strand_id
1 'polypeptide(L)'
;MSNAVGLAVTLRVRFGPSSADRVGGLVDPARIAALFSDVASELMIRLDGDEGVLRGYERLEILAPVFAGDYVEAIGVLTRVSNTSRQIAFEARKVISAVRAGSSTAPTAADALAEPIVVCRAVGTCIVPRALQRHPRLVVPALPQTSGDGARLPEGHVIVTPPPHIVVTPPRSTPPEIILAASIVGGGVTRDHTPHIPITPEEIAAEARRCRDAGAGVVHIGLEPTGSPEELSAKARSIVDAVRASCDALIFLSTMSPGAEATELRAAIAEAGADVIGFATGSSNFGDGWIENPRGRMRQTASMLRERNARVICECLELGHIDEAVALAREKFVAHPLRLQVVLGVPGALGANDDVVRFLASRIPRGAVWFAAGVGRHQRPVTEAAARCGGNVRVGLADNIYMKRGVLAEGSAPFVDRAATFARSIGRDPIDPARARALLRLDATEAAASPAAAEQTEQAPAEPEPPDDKTVPSS
;
A
#
# COMPACT_ATOMS: atom_id res chain seq x y z
N MET A 1 -21.79 -35.04 7.80
CA MET A 1 -20.51 -35.47 7.20
C MET A 1 -20.52 -35.48 5.67
N SER A 2 -21.67 -35.36 4.96
CA SER A 2 -21.71 -35.30 3.48
C SER A 2 -21.20 -33.99 2.88
N ASN A 3 -20.99 -32.93 3.66
CA ASN A 3 -20.54 -31.61 3.18
C ASN A 3 -19.03 -31.50 2.91
N ALA A 4 -18.25 -32.58 3.06
CA ALA A 4 -16.80 -32.57 2.82
C ALA A 4 -16.41 -33.07 1.41
N VAL A 5 -17.34 -33.66 0.66
CA VAL A 5 -17.11 -34.02 -0.74
C VAL A 5 -16.93 -32.75 -1.56
N GLY A 6 -15.89 -32.71 -2.39
CA GLY A 6 -15.46 -31.52 -3.12
C GLY A 6 -14.40 -30.68 -2.39
N LEU A 7 -14.06 -31.00 -1.14
CA LEU A 7 -12.90 -30.40 -0.49
C LEU A 7 -11.64 -30.76 -1.29
N ALA A 8 -10.90 -29.74 -1.69
CA ALA A 8 -9.72 -29.87 -2.50
C ALA A 8 -8.50 -29.27 -1.79
N VAL A 9 -7.34 -29.88 -2.02
CA VAL A 9 -6.03 -29.39 -1.60
C VAL A 9 -5.12 -29.38 -2.83
N THR A 10 -4.18 -28.44 -2.85
CA THR A 10 -3.22 -28.31 -3.94
C THR A 10 -1.84 -28.04 -3.38
N LEU A 11 -0.85 -28.78 -3.88
CA LEU A 11 0.56 -28.67 -3.53
C LEU A 11 1.35 -28.36 -4.82
N ARG A 12 2.13 -27.28 -4.84
CA ARG A 12 2.97 -26.91 -5.98
C ARG A 12 4.44 -27.02 -5.60
N VAL A 13 5.21 -27.80 -6.36
CA VAL A 13 6.62 -28.09 -6.07
C VAL A 13 7.46 -27.92 -7.33
N ARG A 14 8.65 -27.34 -7.18
CA ARG A 14 9.71 -27.39 -8.20
C ARG A 14 10.55 -28.64 -7.99
N PHE A 15 10.73 -29.44 -9.04
CA PHE A 15 11.67 -30.55 -8.97
C PHE A 15 13.09 -30.05 -9.21
N GLY A 16 13.93 -30.06 -8.17
CA GLY A 16 15.34 -29.70 -8.28
C GLY A 16 16.21 -30.80 -8.91
N PRO A 17 17.50 -30.55 -9.15
CA PRO A 17 18.43 -31.55 -9.65
C PRO A 17 18.48 -32.83 -8.80
N SER A 18 18.34 -32.70 -7.48
CA SER A 18 18.25 -33.82 -6.52
C SER A 18 16.98 -34.67 -6.63
N SER A 19 16.06 -34.32 -7.54
CA SER A 19 14.85 -35.08 -7.84
C SER A 19 14.92 -35.79 -9.18
N ALA A 20 15.98 -35.54 -9.96
CA ALA A 20 16.22 -36.21 -11.22
C ALA A 20 17.21 -37.35 -11.01
N ASP A 21 16.68 -38.56 -11.01
CA ASP A 21 17.46 -39.78 -10.75
C ASP A 21 17.82 -40.51 -12.05
N ARG A 22 17.46 -39.94 -13.21
CA ARG A 22 17.59 -40.57 -14.53
C ARG A 22 18.26 -39.64 -15.55
N VAL A 23 18.89 -40.26 -16.56
CA VAL A 23 19.63 -39.58 -17.63
C VAL A 23 18.80 -38.45 -18.26
N GLY A 24 19.45 -37.31 -18.52
CA GLY A 24 18.81 -36.14 -19.13
C GLY A 24 17.92 -35.33 -18.18
N GLY A 25 18.07 -35.51 -16.86
CA GLY A 25 17.36 -34.73 -15.86
C GLY A 25 15.91 -35.17 -15.65
N LEU A 26 15.54 -36.40 -16.05
CA LEU A 26 14.19 -36.92 -15.88
C LEU A 26 13.90 -37.25 -14.42
N VAL A 27 12.77 -36.78 -13.91
CA VAL A 27 12.27 -37.03 -12.55
C VAL A 27 11.60 -38.39 -12.47
N ASP A 28 11.87 -39.12 -11.40
CA ASP A 28 11.21 -40.42 -11.17
C ASP A 28 9.70 -40.22 -10.92
N PRO A 29 8.81 -40.92 -11.66
CA PRO A 29 7.36 -40.83 -11.43
C PRO A 29 6.92 -41.12 -9.99
N ALA A 30 7.67 -41.92 -9.22
CA ALA A 30 7.41 -42.15 -7.80
C ALA A 30 7.44 -40.86 -6.98
N ARG A 31 8.24 -39.86 -7.39
CA ARG A 31 8.29 -38.54 -6.76
C ARG A 31 7.00 -37.75 -6.98
N ILE A 32 6.29 -37.98 -8.08
CA ILE A 32 4.96 -37.40 -8.33
C ILE A 32 3.93 -38.06 -7.41
N ALA A 33 4.02 -39.39 -7.22
CA ALA A 33 3.15 -40.12 -6.30
C ALA A 33 3.37 -39.72 -4.83
N ALA A 34 4.60 -39.34 -4.44
CA ALA A 34 4.88 -38.80 -3.11
C ALA A 34 4.07 -37.50 -2.84
N LEU A 35 3.92 -36.63 -3.85
CA LEU A 35 3.10 -35.42 -3.72
C LEU A 35 1.63 -35.75 -3.41
N PHE A 36 1.09 -36.82 -4.01
CA PHE A 36 -0.27 -37.25 -3.71
C PHE A 36 -0.42 -37.77 -2.27
N SER A 37 0.64 -38.35 -1.69
CA SER A 37 0.65 -38.71 -0.27
C SER A 37 0.55 -37.47 0.62
N ASP A 38 1.30 -36.41 0.32
CA ASP A 38 1.27 -35.18 1.11
C ASP A 38 -0.10 -34.48 1.00
N VAL A 39 -0.64 -34.41 -0.22
CA VAL A 39 -1.99 -33.86 -0.49
C VAL A 39 -3.07 -34.66 0.25
N ALA A 40 -2.94 -35.99 0.25
CA ALA A 40 -3.82 -36.87 0.99
C ALA A 40 -3.76 -36.61 2.49
N SER A 41 -2.56 -36.55 3.07
CA SER A 41 -2.36 -36.27 4.49
C SER A 41 -2.99 -34.94 4.89
N GLU A 42 -2.80 -33.88 4.10
CA GLU A 42 -3.40 -32.58 4.37
C GLU A 42 -4.94 -32.63 4.35
N LEU A 43 -5.55 -33.32 3.38
CA LEU A 43 -7.00 -33.52 3.35
C LEU A 43 -7.52 -34.26 4.60
N MET A 44 -6.79 -35.27 5.08
CA MET A 44 -7.15 -35.99 6.29
C MET A 44 -6.98 -35.13 7.54
N ILE A 45 -5.91 -34.35 7.65
CA ILE A 45 -5.72 -33.42 8.78
C ILE A 45 -6.86 -32.40 8.82
N ARG A 46 -7.23 -31.83 7.67
CA ARG A 46 -8.30 -30.83 7.58
C ARG A 46 -9.67 -31.40 7.94
N LEU A 47 -9.96 -32.63 7.52
CA LEU A 47 -11.26 -33.27 7.73
C LEU A 47 -11.40 -33.95 9.09
N ASP A 48 -10.34 -34.63 9.51
CA ASP A 48 -10.35 -35.58 10.62
C ASP A 48 -9.37 -35.22 11.73
N GLY A 49 -8.48 -34.26 11.49
CA GLY A 49 -7.46 -33.83 12.45
C GLY A 49 -6.28 -34.77 12.57
N ASP A 50 -6.16 -35.75 11.68
CA ASP A 50 -5.15 -36.80 11.69
C ASP A 50 -4.60 -37.01 10.28
N GLU A 51 -3.31 -37.35 10.14
CA GLU A 51 -2.70 -37.56 8.82
C GLU A 51 -3.33 -38.74 8.07
N GLY A 52 -3.89 -39.70 8.82
CA GLY A 52 -4.39 -40.93 8.25
C GLY A 52 -3.29 -41.71 7.52
N VAL A 53 -3.72 -42.69 6.74
CA VAL A 53 -2.82 -43.47 5.88
C VAL A 53 -3.45 -43.61 4.51
N LEU A 54 -2.75 -43.16 3.47
CA LEU A 54 -3.07 -43.49 2.09
C LEU A 54 -2.82 -44.99 1.88
N ARG A 55 -3.89 -45.79 1.85
CA ARG A 55 -3.78 -47.25 1.80
C ARG A 55 -3.38 -47.79 0.44
N GLY A 56 -3.64 -47.03 -0.60
CA GLY A 56 -3.29 -47.40 -1.96
C GLY A 56 -4.05 -46.57 -2.99
N TYR A 57 -3.64 -46.75 -4.23
CA TYR A 57 -4.30 -46.21 -5.40
C TYR A 57 -5.15 -47.29 -6.06
N GLU A 58 -6.39 -46.96 -6.37
CA GLU A 58 -7.24 -47.75 -7.27
C GLU A 58 -6.72 -47.66 -8.70
N ARG A 59 -6.20 -46.49 -9.07
CA ARG A 59 -5.60 -46.23 -10.38
C ARG A 59 -4.55 -45.14 -10.27
N LEU A 60 -3.42 -45.29 -10.96
CA LEU A 60 -2.37 -44.30 -11.09
C LEU A 60 -1.83 -44.33 -12.53
N GLU A 61 -1.90 -43.20 -13.22
CA GLU A 61 -1.57 -43.05 -14.64
C GLU A 61 -0.51 -41.97 -14.80
N ILE A 62 0.67 -42.33 -15.32
CA ILE A 62 1.71 -41.35 -15.70
C ILE A 62 1.46 -40.96 -17.15
N LEU A 63 1.18 -39.68 -17.38
CA LEU A 63 0.68 -39.16 -18.65
C LEU A 63 1.72 -38.35 -19.41
N ALA A 64 2.68 -37.73 -18.72
CA ALA A 64 3.77 -37.01 -19.35
C ALA A 64 5.02 -36.95 -18.47
N PRO A 65 6.21 -36.83 -19.06
CA PRO A 65 7.46 -36.79 -18.31
C PRO A 65 7.66 -35.44 -17.61
N VAL A 66 8.33 -35.49 -16.46
CA VAL A 66 8.72 -34.34 -15.64
C VAL A 66 10.24 -34.32 -15.55
N PHE A 67 10.84 -33.13 -15.63
CA PHE A 67 12.28 -32.95 -15.60
C PHE A 67 12.70 -32.03 -14.45
N ALA A 68 13.96 -32.12 -14.05
CA ALA A 68 14.56 -31.16 -13.16
C ALA A 68 14.41 -29.75 -13.74
N GLY A 69 13.95 -28.82 -12.89
CA GLY A 69 13.59 -27.47 -13.27
C GLY A 69 12.09 -27.28 -13.53
N ASP A 70 11.33 -28.34 -13.83
CA ASP A 70 9.88 -28.25 -14.00
C ASP A 70 9.18 -27.96 -12.66
N TYR A 71 8.09 -27.20 -12.73
CA TYR A 71 7.15 -27.06 -11.61
C TYR A 71 5.92 -27.93 -11.86
N VAL A 72 5.56 -28.73 -10.85
CA VAL A 72 4.39 -29.60 -10.85
C VAL A 72 3.44 -29.20 -9.73
N GLU A 73 2.16 -29.11 -10.08
CA GLU A 73 1.05 -28.86 -9.17
C GLU A 73 0.25 -30.16 -9.01
N ALA A 74 0.23 -30.71 -7.81
CA ALA A 74 -0.55 -31.88 -7.43
C ALA A 74 -1.82 -31.45 -6.71
N ILE A 75 -2.98 -31.86 -7.21
CA ILE A 75 -4.30 -31.54 -6.69
C ILE A 75 -4.93 -32.83 -6.18
N GLY A 76 -5.60 -32.78 -5.05
CA GLY A 76 -6.42 -33.87 -4.51
C GLY A 76 -7.80 -33.35 -4.17
N VAL A 77 -8.85 -34.03 -4.61
CA VAL A 77 -10.24 -33.68 -4.34
C VAL A 77 -10.93 -34.85 -3.67
N LEU A 78 -11.55 -34.62 -2.51
CA LEU A 78 -12.36 -35.64 -1.85
C LEU A 78 -13.59 -35.94 -2.70
N THR A 79 -13.67 -37.15 -3.25
CA THR A 79 -14.80 -37.60 -4.06
C THR A 79 -15.82 -38.37 -3.23
N ARG A 80 -15.39 -38.98 -2.11
CA ARG A 80 -16.27 -39.73 -1.22
C ARG A 80 -15.73 -39.73 0.21
N VAL A 81 -16.62 -39.60 1.19
CA VAL A 81 -16.32 -39.72 2.62
C VAL A 81 -17.25 -40.77 3.23
N SER A 82 -16.67 -41.75 3.92
CA SER A 82 -17.38 -42.79 4.68
C SER A 82 -16.94 -42.77 6.15
N ASN A 83 -17.30 -43.81 6.92
CA ASN A 83 -17.02 -43.89 8.36
C ASN A 83 -15.52 -43.76 8.70
N THR A 84 -14.66 -44.53 8.04
CA THR A 84 -13.18 -44.48 8.25
C THR A 84 -12.41 -44.21 6.96
N SER A 85 -13.07 -44.25 5.81
CA SER A 85 -12.43 -44.13 4.49
C SER A 85 -12.80 -42.85 3.77
N ARG A 86 -11.84 -42.37 2.98
CA ARG A 86 -11.95 -41.18 2.13
C ARG A 86 -11.35 -41.49 0.78
N GLN A 87 -12.16 -41.37 -0.26
CA GLN A 87 -11.68 -41.50 -1.63
C GLN A 87 -11.29 -40.13 -2.15
N ILE A 88 -10.14 -40.06 -2.79
CA ILE A 88 -9.53 -38.84 -3.30
C ILE A 88 -9.21 -39.06 -4.78
N ALA A 89 -9.64 -38.14 -5.63
CA ALA A 89 -9.15 -38.04 -7.01
C ALA A 89 -7.96 -37.08 -7.04
N PHE A 90 -6.85 -37.54 -7.60
CA PHE A 90 -5.61 -36.80 -7.73
C PHE A 90 -5.29 -36.46 -9.18
N GLU A 91 -4.73 -35.28 -9.39
CA GLU A 91 -4.18 -34.86 -10.67
C GLU A 91 -2.92 -34.05 -10.46
N ALA A 92 -1.83 -34.41 -11.12
CA ALA A 92 -0.60 -33.64 -11.16
C ALA A 92 -0.44 -32.99 -12.54
N ARG A 93 -0.15 -31.70 -12.57
CA ARG A 93 0.03 -30.90 -13.79
C ARG A 93 1.39 -30.21 -13.76
N LYS A 94 2.14 -30.30 -14.85
CA LYS A 94 3.30 -29.45 -15.09
C LYS A 94 2.83 -28.08 -15.55
N VAL A 95 3.21 -27.05 -14.83
CA VAL A 95 2.77 -25.66 -15.03
C VAL A 95 3.90 -24.73 -15.50
N ILE A 96 5.15 -25.11 -15.25
CA ILE A 96 6.35 -24.45 -15.79
C ILE A 96 7.29 -25.54 -16.27
N SER A 97 7.90 -25.35 -17.44
CA SER A 97 8.93 -26.27 -17.96
C SER A 97 10.26 -25.59 -18.17
N ALA A 98 11.35 -26.23 -17.75
CA ALA A 98 12.70 -25.73 -18.03
C ALA A 98 13.03 -25.90 -19.52
N VAL A 99 13.50 -24.83 -20.16
CA VAL A 99 13.93 -24.86 -21.56
C VAL A 99 15.26 -25.62 -21.62
N ARG A 100 15.34 -26.60 -22.52
CA ARG A 100 16.48 -27.53 -22.55
C ARG A 100 17.69 -26.96 -23.28
N ALA A 101 18.87 -27.30 -22.78
CA ALA A 101 20.15 -27.04 -23.43
C ALA A 101 20.17 -27.67 -24.84
N GLY A 102 20.37 -26.84 -25.86
CA GLY A 102 20.24 -27.19 -27.29
C GLY A 102 19.39 -26.20 -28.09
N SER A 103 18.63 -25.34 -27.41
CA SER A 103 17.96 -24.16 -27.97
C SER A 103 18.88 -22.93 -27.89
N SER A 104 18.67 -21.90 -28.72
CA SER A 104 19.47 -20.65 -28.71
C SER A 104 19.19 -19.76 -27.49
N THR A 105 18.59 -20.31 -26.43
CA THR A 105 18.14 -19.59 -25.24
C THR A 105 19.10 -19.79 -24.08
N ALA A 106 18.99 -18.90 -23.07
CA ALA A 106 19.83 -18.97 -21.88
C ALA A 106 19.72 -20.34 -21.17
N PRO A 107 20.81 -20.87 -20.56
CA PRO A 107 20.81 -22.14 -19.83
C PRO A 107 19.83 -22.23 -18.65
N THR A 108 19.31 -21.09 -18.20
CA THR A 108 18.35 -20.94 -17.10
C THR A 108 16.94 -20.60 -17.58
N ALA A 109 16.69 -20.60 -18.89
CA ALA A 109 15.39 -20.28 -19.46
C ALA A 109 14.34 -21.32 -19.04
N ALA A 110 13.12 -20.85 -18.79
CA ALA A 110 11.97 -21.67 -18.44
C ALA A 110 10.70 -21.00 -18.97
N ASP A 111 9.73 -21.81 -19.39
CA ASP A 111 8.47 -21.35 -19.93
C ASP A 111 7.34 -21.62 -18.93
N ALA A 112 6.63 -20.56 -18.55
CA ALA A 112 5.34 -20.70 -17.90
C ALA A 112 4.32 -21.19 -18.94
N LEU A 113 3.74 -22.37 -18.69
CA LEU A 113 2.85 -23.02 -19.65
C LEU A 113 1.45 -22.39 -19.56
N ALA A 114 1.01 -21.75 -20.64
CA ALA A 114 -0.35 -21.22 -20.75
C ALA A 114 -1.41 -22.33 -20.59
N GLU A 115 -1.11 -23.53 -21.08
CA GLU A 115 -1.90 -24.75 -20.87
C GLU A 115 -1.07 -25.76 -20.06
N PRO A 116 -1.43 -26.02 -18.78
CA PRO A 116 -0.72 -27.01 -17.98
C PRO A 116 -0.79 -28.42 -18.59
N ILE A 117 0.34 -29.11 -18.58
CA ILE A 117 0.42 -30.49 -19.09
C ILE A 117 0.09 -31.43 -17.94
N VAL A 118 -0.97 -32.23 -18.06
CA VAL A 118 -1.26 -33.26 -17.05
C VAL A 118 -0.17 -34.33 -17.10
N VAL A 119 0.55 -34.52 -16.00
CA VAL A 119 1.67 -35.46 -15.89
C VAL A 119 1.31 -36.74 -15.16
N CYS A 120 0.34 -36.68 -14.24
CA CYS A 120 -0.14 -37.86 -13.53
C CYS A 120 -1.60 -37.70 -13.12
N ARG A 121 -2.37 -38.79 -13.12
CA ARG A 121 -3.69 -38.87 -12.48
C ARG A 121 -3.74 -40.07 -11.58
N ALA A 122 -4.43 -39.96 -10.45
CA ALA A 122 -4.67 -41.11 -9.60
C ALA A 122 -6.03 -41.04 -8.91
N VAL A 123 -6.52 -42.17 -8.42
CA VAL A 123 -7.61 -42.24 -7.45
C VAL A 123 -7.10 -43.10 -6.31
N GLY A 124 -7.15 -42.60 -5.08
CA GLY A 124 -6.65 -43.31 -3.91
C GLY A 124 -7.60 -43.24 -2.73
N THR A 125 -7.43 -44.18 -1.80
CA THR A 125 -8.24 -44.25 -0.59
C THR A 125 -7.37 -44.04 0.65
N CYS A 126 -7.73 -43.03 1.43
CA CYS A 126 -7.15 -42.79 2.76
C CYS A 126 -8.03 -43.35 3.85
N ILE A 127 -7.39 -43.84 4.91
CA ILE A 127 -8.05 -44.35 6.10
C ILE A 127 -7.62 -43.54 7.31
N VAL A 128 -8.59 -43.00 8.05
CA VAL A 128 -8.37 -42.53 9.43
C VAL A 128 -9.25 -43.37 10.34
N PRO A 129 -8.67 -44.18 11.26
CA PRO A 129 -9.43 -44.94 12.24
C PRO A 129 -10.35 -44.03 13.06
N ARG A 130 -11.56 -44.49 13.36
CA ARG A 130 -12.57 -43.70 14.08
C ARG A 130 -12.07 -43.15 15.43
N ALA A 131 -11.22 -43.92 16.13
CA ALA A 131 -10.62 -43.50 17.40
C ALA A 131 -9.64 -42.32 17.27
N LEU A 132 -9.09 -42.09 16.07
CA LEU A 132 -8.14 -41.01 15.78
C LEU A 132 -8.79 -39.80 15.12
N GLN A 133 -10.05 -39.92 14.69
CA GLN A 133 -10.81 -38.81 14.10
C GLN A 133 -11.18 -37.81 15.19
N ARG A 134 -10.43 -36.71 15.23
CA ARG A 134 -10.60 -35.62 16.20
C ARG A 134 -11.56 -34.55 15.71
N HIS A 135 -11.93 -34.58 14.41
CA HIS A 135 -12.82 -33.61 13.76
C HIS A 135 -12.56 -32.19 14.27
N PRO A 136 -11.34 -31.68 14.08
CA PRO A 136 -10.95 -30.39 14.62
C PRO A 136 -12.01 -29.38 14.17
N ARG A 137 -12.43 -28.48 15.08
CA ARG A 137 -13.11 -27.26 14.63
C ARG A 137 -12.22 -26.73 13.54
N LEU A 138 -12.76 -26.61 12.31
CA LEU A 138 -12.08 -26.05 11.15
C LEU A 138 -11.69 -24.62 11.50
N VAL A 139 -10.64 -24.47 12.29
CA VAL A 139 -9.73 -23.36 12.22
C VAL A 139 -8.95 -23.72 10.98
N VAL A 140 -9.58 -23.46 9.82
CA VAL A 140 -8.79 -23.04 8.67
C VAL A 140 -7.79 -22.07 9.29
N PRO A 141 -6.47 -22.31 9.21
CA PRO A 141 -5.52 -21.24 9.40
C PRO A 141 -5.97 -20.29 8.31
N ALA A 142 -6.83 -19.39 8.73
CA ALA A 142 -7.03 -18.20 8.00
C ALA A 142 -5.61 -17.68 8.14
N LEU A 143 -4.90 -17.78 7.02
CA LEU A 143 -3.87 -16.88 6.58
C LEU A 143 -4.60 -15.54 6.26
N PRO A 144 -5.44 -15.01 7.17
CA PRO A 144 -5.16 -14.58 8.55
C PRO A 144 -3.83 -15.05 9.13
N GLN A 145 -3.64 -15.32 10.41
CA GLN A 145 -2.35 -15.01 11.02
C GLN A 145 -1.41 -16.20 11.26
N THR A 146 -0.11 -15.95 11.04
CA THR A 146 1.06 -16.67 11.58
C THR A 146 1.81 -15.77 12.57
N SER A 147 2.38 -16.35 13.63
CA SER A 147 3.43 -15.76 14.47
C SER A 147 4.34 -16.89 14.93
N GLY A 148 5.67 -16.84 14.91
CA GLY A 148 6.63 -15.82 14.49
C GLY A 148 7.97 -16.48 14.10
N ASP A 149 8.88 -15.65 13.60
CA ASP A 149 10.27 -15.95 13.20
C ASP A 149 10.52 -16.77 11.94
N GLY A 150 10.79 -16.04 10.85
CA GLY A 150 11.90 -16.40 9.94
C GLY A 150 11.61 -16.62 8.45
N ALA A 151 11.43 -15.52 7.70
CA ALA A 151 11.82 -15.31 6.28
C ALA A 151 10.84 -15.59 5.10
N ARG A 152 10.34 -14.45 4.53
CA ARG A 152 10.13 -14.03 3.12
C ARG A 152 8.95 -14.54 2.25
N LEU A 153 8.54 -13.64 1.33
CA LEU A 153 7.25 -13.44 0.62
C LEU A 153 6.89 -14.47 -0.49
N PRO A 154 5.59 -14.71 -0.78
CA PRO A 154 5.15 -15.46 -1.98
C PRO A 154 4.68 -14.55 -3.14
N GLU A 155 5.11 -14.82 -4.38
CA GLU A 155 4.56 -14.28 -5.66
C GLU A 155 4.13 -15.47 -6.57
N GLY A 156 3.08 -15.54 -7.40
CA GLY A 156 1.89 -14.72 -7.73
C GLY A 156 0.97 -15.43 -8.79
N HIS A 157 -0.35 -15.13 -8.77
CA HIS A 157 -1.50 -15.05 -9.76
C HIS A 157 -1.68 -16.07 -10.97
N VAL A 158 -2.83 -16.34 -11.65
CA VAL A 158 -4.14 -15.66 -11.93
C VAL A 158 -5.28 -16.69 -12.22
N ILE A 159 -6.56 -16.41 -11.85
CA ILE A 159 -7.80 -17.06 -12.38
C ILE A 159 -8.81 -15.98 -12.80
N VAL A 160 -9.45 -16.12 -13.97
CA VAL A 160 -10.51 -15.23 -14.48
C VAL A 160 -11.89 -15.89 -14.28
N THR A 161 -12.77 -15.23 -13.51
CA THR A 161 -14.20 -15.58 -13.32
C THR A 161 -15.05 -14.32 -13.57
N PRO A 162 -16.28 -14.42 -14.13
CA PRO A 162 -17.13 -13.26 -14.42
C PRO A 162 -17.54 -12.57 -13.11
N PRO A 163 -17.68 -11.23 -13.08
CA PRO A 163 -17.59 -10.46 -11.85
C PRO A 163 -18.74 -10.80 -10.91
N PRO A 164 -18.49 -11.52 -9.81
CA PRO A 164 -19.38 -11.51 -8.67
C PRO A 164 -19.22 -10.14 -8.01
N HIS A 165 -20.25 -9.61 -7.35
CA HIS A 165 -20.08 -8.50 -6.43
C HIS A 165 -19.19 -8.97 -5.27
N ILE A 166 -17.87 -8.84 -5.45
CA ILE A 166 -16.88 -9.11 -4.42
C ILE A 166 -17.00 -7.98 -3.41
N VAL A 167 -17.60 -8.27 -2.27
CA VAL A 167 -17.35 -7.49 -1.06
C VAL A 167 -15.89 -7.73 -0.71
N VAL A 168 -15.03 -6.82 -1.15
CA VAL A 168 -13.64 -6.77 -0.71
C VAL A 168 -13.71 -6.38 0.76
N THR A 169 -13.56 -7.35 1.66
CA THR A 169 -13.23 -7.05 3.06
C THR A 169 -11.74 -6.72 3.07
N PRO A 170 -11.32 -5.44 3.17
CA PRO A 170 -9.91 -5.10 3.25
C PRO A 170 -9.27 -5.82 4.46
N PRO A 171 -7.96 -6.14 4.39
CA PRO A 171 -7.25 -6.65 5.56
C PRO A 171 -7.48 -5.67 6.72
N ARG A 172 -7.75 -6.21 7.93
CA ARG A 172 -8.17 -5.49 9.15
C ARG A 172 -7.25 -4.33 9.63
N SER A 173 -6.29 -3.88 8.83
CA SER A 173 -5.37 -2.77 9.08
C SER A 173 -5.64 -1.50 8.25
N THR A 174 -6.41 -1.59 7.16
CA THR A 174 -6.68 -0.42 6.31
C THR A 174 -7.89 0.35 6.85
N PRO A 175 -7.77 1.66 7.16
CA PRO A 175 -8.90 2.43 7.69
C PRO A 175 -10.11 2.38 6.75
N PRO A 176 -11.33 2.18 7.27
CA PRO A 176 -12.54 2.12 6.44
C PRO A 176 -12.89 3.47 5.83
N GLU A 177 -12.31 4.57 6.34
CA GLU A 177 -12.54 5.92 5.87
C GLU A 177 -11.35 6.39 5.02
N ILE A 178 -11.62 7.22 4.01
CA ILE A 178 -10.58 7.86 3.21
C ILE A 178 -10.90 9.33 2.96
N ILE A 179 -9.88 10.19 3.08
CA ILE A 179 -9.95 11.58 2.64
C ILE A 179 -9.50 11.63 1.18
N LEU A 180 -10.33 12.23 0.33
CA LEU A 180 -9.98 12.60 -1.02
C LEU A 180 -9.63 14.09 -1.06
N ALA A 181 -8.38 14.42 -1.39
CA ALA A 181 -7.93 15.79 -1.62
C ALA A 181 -7.95 16.10 -3.12
N ALA A 182 -8.71 17.10 -3.52
CA ALA A 182 -8.78 17.56 -4.90
C ALA A 182 -7.69 18.60 -5.17
N SER A 183 -6.69 18.26 -5.99
CA SER A 183 -5.60 19.14 -6.41
C SER A 183 -6.05 20.01 -7.60
N ILE A 184 -6.60 21.18 -7.31
CA ILE A 184 -7.33 21.98 -8.29
C ILE A 184 -6.37 22.69 -9.26
N VAL A 185 -5.43 23.44 -8.71
CA VAL A 185 -4.46 24.26 -9.45
C VAL A 185 -3.11 24.25 -8.74
N GLY A 186 -2.03 24.45 -9.50
CA GLY A 186 -0.65 24.38 -9.04
C GLY A 186 0.22 23.53 -9.97
N GLY A 187 1.43 23.18 -9.52
CA GLY A 187 2.31 22.24 -10.22
C GLY A 187 2.84 22.73 -11.59
N GLY A 188 2.74 24.03 -11.88
CA GLY A 188 3.17 24.61 -13.16
C GLY A 188 2.23 24.34 -14.34
N VAL A 189 0.99 23.88 -14.09
CA VAL A 189 0.00 23.65 -15.16
C VAL A 189 -0.63 24.98 -15.59
N THR A 190 -0.52 25.32 -16.88
CA THR A 190 -1.06 26.55 -17.47
C THR A 190 -2.15 26.23 -18.49
N ARG A 191 -2.84 27.28 -19.00
CA ARG A 191 -3.87 27.13 -20.04
C ARG A 191 -3.32 26.63 -21.38
N ASP A 192 -2.03 26.79 -21.62
CA ASP A 192 -1.35 26.24 -22.80
C ASP A 192 -1.28 24.70 -22.74
N HIS A 193 -1.26 24.13 -21.53
CA HIS A 193 -1.29 22.68 -21.33
C HIS A 193 -2.72 22.11 -21.41
N THR A 194 -3.71 22.82 -20.85
CA THR A 194 -5.12 22.40 -20.88
C THR A 194 -6.06 23.61 -20.72
N PRO A 195 -7.14 23.72 -21.51
CA PRO A 195 -8.10 24.81 -21.35
C PRO A 195 -8.96 24.68 -20.09
N HIS A 196 -8.88 23.54 -19.38
CA HIS A 196 -9.73 23.22 -18.23
C HIS A 196 -9.11 23.60 -16.88
N ILE A 197 -7.89 24.15 -16.83
CA ILE A 197 -7.27 24.58 -15.58
C ILE A 197 -7.92 25.89 -15.09
N PRO A 198 -8.50 25.92 -13.87
CA PRO A 198 -9.05 27.15 -13.31
C PRO A 198 -7.93 28.07 -12.82
N ILE A 199 -8.05 29.37 -13.06
CA ILE A 199 -7.03 30.38 -12.72
C ILE A 199 -7.59 31.46 -11.80
N THR A 200 -8.84 31.91 -12.05
CA THR A 200 -9.46 32.96 -11.24
C THR A 200 -10.06 32.40 -9.95
N PRO A 201 -10.23 33.19 -8.88
CA PRO A 201 -10.90 32.76 -7.65
C PRO A 201 -12.28 32.14 -7.92
N GLU A 202 -13.06 32.71 -8.84
CA GLU A 202 -14.38 32.23 -9.22
C GLU A 202 -14.32 30.88 -9.94
N GLU A 203 -13.38 30.70 -10.87
CA GLU A 203 -13.15 29.42 -11.55
C GLU A 203 -12.69 28.34 -10.55
N ILE A 204 -11.79 28.69 -9.63
CA ILE A 204 -11.28 27.79 -8.60
C ILE A 204 -12.41 27.38 -7.65
N ALA A 205 -13.27 28.32 -7.24
CA ALA A 205 -14.43 28.05 -6.39
C ALA A 205 -15.46 27.14 -7.09
N ALA A 206 -15.75 27.41 -8.36
CA ALA A 206 -16.61 26.54 -9.16
C ALA A 206 -16.04 25.11 -9.25
N GLU A 207 -14.73 24.98 -9.47
CA GLU A 207 -14.07 23.67 -9.51
C GLU A 207 -14.05 22.96 -8.16
N ALA A 208 -13.82 23.71 -7.08
CA ALA A 208 -13.88 23.21 -5.71
C ALA A 208 -15.26 22.63 -5.40
N ARG A 209 -16.34 23.32 -5.81
CA ARG A 209 -17.71 22.82 -5.67
C ARG A 209 -17.93 21.52 -6.45
N ARG A 210 -17.48 21.44 -7.71
CA ARG A 210 -17.58 20.19 -8.50
C ARG A 210 -16.82 19.04 -7.85
N CYS A 211 -15.62 19.29 -7.34
CA CYS A 211 -14.83 18.30 -6.63
C CYS A 211 -15.49 17.86 -5.31
N ARG A 212 -16.09 18.80 -4.57
CA ARG A 212 -16.85 18.51 -3.35
C ARG A 212 -18.03 17.59 -3.64
N ASP A 213 -18.78 17.87 -4.70
CA ASP A 213 -19.91 17.04 -5.14
C ASP A 213 -19.48 15.63 -5.55
N ALA A 214 -18.28 15.49 -6.12
CA ALA A 214 -17.67 14.20 -6.45
C ALA A 214 -17.12 13.44 -5.21
N GLY A 215 -17.08 14.08 -4.04
CA GLY A 215 -16.68 13.47 -2.76
C GLY A 215 -15.36 13.95 -2.16
N ALA A 216 -14.74 15.02 -2.67
CA ALA A 216 -13.52 15.58 -2.10
C ALA A 216 -13.77 16.22 -0.73
N GLY A 217 -13.14 15.73 0.33
CA GLY A 217 -13.22 16.33 1.67
C GLY A 217 -12.27 17.53 1.86
N VAL A 218 -11.23 17.60 1.02
CA VAL A 218 -10.20 18.64 1.03
C VAL A 218 -10.00 19.16 -0.40
N VAL A 219 -9.78 20.46 -0.56
CA VAL A 219 -9.30 21.07 -1.79
C VAL A 219 -7.89 21.61 -1.59
N HIS A 220 -6.98 21.14 -2.43
CA HIS A 220 -5.58 21.52 -2.44
C HIS A 220 -5.33 22.53 -3.56
N ILE A 221 -4.70 23.65 -3.20
CA ILE A 221 -4.41 24.77 -4.10
C ILE A 221 -2.93 25.13 -3.93
N GLY A 222 -2.15 24.93 -4.99
CA GLY A 222 -0.79 25.44 -5.08
C GLY A 222 -0.81 26.88 -5.54
N LEU A 223 -0.17 27.76 -4.78
CA LEU A 223 -0.05 29.17 -5.15
C LEU A 223 1.25 29.40 -5.90
N GLU A 224 1.18 30.12 -7.01
CA GLU A 224 2.37 30.67 -7.66
C GLU A 224 2.93 31.80 -6.81
N PRO A 225 4.23 31.76 -6.44
CA PRO A 225 4.86 32.78 -5.59
C PRO A 225 5.26 34.01 -6.41
N THR A 226 4.32 34.60 -7.13
CA THR A 226 4.53 35.83 -7.90
C THR A 226 4.01 37.04 -7.12
N GLY A 227 4.74 38.15 -7.22
CA GLY A 227 4.40 39.40 -6.51
C GLY A 227 5.01 39.52 -5.12
N SER A 228 4.59 40.55 -4.38
CA SER A 228 5.00 40.75 -2.98
C SER A 228 4.29 39.77 -2.03
N PRO A 229 4.81 39.54 -0.80
CA PRO A 229 4.10 38.74 0.21
C PRO A 229 2.66 39.22 0.47
N GLU A 230 2.42 40.54 0.45
CA GLU A 230 1.09 41.13 0.63
C GLU A 230 0.16 40.80 -0.54
N GLU A 231 0.65 40.90 -1.77
CA GLU A 231 -0.11 40.52 -2.98
C GLU A 231 -0.46 39.04 -2.97
N LEU A 232 0.48 38.19 -2.57
CA LEU A 232 0.27 36.75 -2.43
C LEU A 232 -0.76 36.42 -1.35
N SER A 233 -0.69 37.09 -0.20
CA SER A 233 -1.69 36.96 0.88
C SER A 233 -3.08 37.37 0.41
N ALA A 234 -3.19 38.51 -0.29
CA ALA A 234 -4.45 39.01 -0.82
C ALA A 234 -5.07 38.04 -1.85
N LYS A 235 -4.24 37.51 -2.77
CA LYS A 235 -4.65 36.49 -3.74
C LYS A 235 -5.12 35.22 -3.03
N ALA A 236 -4.35 34.72 -2.08
CA ALA A 236 -4.70 33.54 -1.28
C ALA A 236 -6.03 33.73 -0.55
N ARG A 237 -6.23 34.89 0.09
CA ARG A 237 -7.44 35.22 0.85
C ARG A 237 -8.66 35.30 -0.06
N SER A 238 -8.53 35.94 -1.23
CA SER A 238 -9.59 35.99 -2.24
C SER A 238 -10.03 34.60 -2.70
N ILE A 239 -9.07 33.69 -2.94
CA ILE A 239 -9.38 32.29 -3.29
C ILE A 239 -10.06 31.57 -2.13
N VAL A 240 -9.56 31.73 -0.90
CA VAL A 240 -10.15 31.11 0.31
C VAL A 240 -11.60 31.56 0.49
N ASP A 241 -11.86 32.85 0.39
CA ASP A 241 -13.20 33.43 0.55
C ASP A 241 -14.16 32.92 -0.53
N ALA A 242 -13.72 32.89 -1.79
CA ALA A 242 -14.50 32.37 -2.91
C ALA A 242 -14.85 30.88 -2.73
N VAL A 243 -13.88 30.06 -2.34
CA VAL A 243 -14.10 28.62 -2.09
C VAL A 243 -15.07 28.41 -0.93
N ARG A 244 -14.89 29.10 0.21
CA ARG A 244 -15.78 29.02 1.38
C ARG A 244 -17.21 29.45 1.06
N ALA A 245 -17.38 30.43 0.18
CA ALA A 245 -18.70 30.85 -0.29
C ALA A 245 -19.38 29.81 -1.19
N SER A 246 -18.60 28.93 -1.84
CA SER A 246 -19.11 27.95 -2.81
C SER A 246 -19.40 26.56 -2.21
N CYS A 247 -18.62 26.11 -1.23
CA CYS A 247 -18.74 24.78 -0.64
C CYS A 247 -18.09 24.68 0.75
N ASP A 248 -18.25 23.52 1.40
CA ASP A 248 -17.79 23.22 2.76
C ASP A 248 -16.44 22.47 2.81
N ALA A 249 -15.76 22.30 1.67
CA ALA A 249 -14.49 21.58 1.61
C ALA A 249 -13.40 22.25 2.45
N LEU A 250 -12.54 21.45 3.09
CA LEU A 250 -11.38 21.97 3.81
C LEU A 250 -10.36 22.54 2.82
N ILE A 251 -9.79 23.70 3.13
CA ILE A 251 -8.87 24.39 2.23
C ILE A 251 -7.43 24.14 2.66
N PHE A 252 -6.68 23.50 1.77
CA PHE A 252 -5.25 23.26 1.90
C PHE A 252 -4.49 24.14 0.88
N LEU A 253 -3.78 25.16 1.38
CA LEU A 253 -2.83 25.93 0.57
C LEU A 253 -1.42 25.34 0.66
N SER A 254 -0.78 25.08 -0.48
CA SER A 254 0.58 24.55 -0.55
C SER A 254 1.59 25.61 -1.01
N THR A 255 2.78 25.55 -0.40
CA THR A 255 3.99 26.30 -0.80
C THR A 255 5.08 25.39 -1.37
N MET A 256 4.76 24.15 -1.74
CA MET A 256 5.69 23.23 -2.39
C MET A 256 5.81 23.55 -3.88
N SER A 257 6.49 24.66 -4.17
CA SER A 257 6.83 25.12 -5.53
C SER A 257 8.18 25.82 -5.48
N PRO A 258 8.99 25.72 -6.55
CA PRO A 258 10.16 26.60 -6.71
C PRO A 258 9.78 28.07 -6.53
N GLY A 259 10.54 28.80 -5.73
CA GLY A 259 10.35 30.23 -5.44
C GLY A 259 9.41 30.55 -4.27
N ALA A 260 8.73 29.56 -3.67
CA ALA A 260 7.80 29.74 -2.56
C ALA A 260 8.41 29.43 -1.17
N GLU A 261 9.74 29.28 -1.08
CA GLU A 261 10.41 28.75 0.10
C GLU A 261 10.69 29.78 1.19
N ALA A 262 10.66 31.07 0.85
CA ALA A 262 10.91 32.16 1.77
C ALA A 262 9.90 32.12 2.95
N THR A 263 10.42 32.25 4.17
CA THR A 263 9.63 32.17 5.40
C THR A 263 8.52 33.24 5.41
N GLU A 264 8.80 34.41 4.85
CA GLU A 264 7.89 35.56 4.77
C GLU A 264 6.70 35.27 3.87
N LEU A 265 6.92 34.62 2.71
CA LEU A 265 5.83 34.21 1.81
C LEU A 265 4.91 33.19 2.49
N ARG A 266 5.50 32.24 3.21
CA ARG A 266 4.73 31.22 3.97
C ARG A 266 3.94 31.85 5.12
N ALA A 267 4.50 32.86 5.79
CA ALA A 267 3.78 33.61 6.82
C ALA A 267 2.56 34.33 6.24
N ALA A 268 2.75 34.99 5.09
CA ALA A 268 1.69 35.72 4.41
C ALA A 268 0.52 34.82 3.97
N ILE A 269 0.82 33.59 3.53
CA ILE A 269 -0.19 32.59 3.16
C ILE A 269 -0.91 32.04 4.39
N ALA A 270 -0.22 31.84 5.53
CA ALA A 270 -0.83 31.36 6.76
C ALA A 270 -1.91 32.31 7.30
N GLU A 271 -1.82 33.60 6.97
CA GLU A 271 -2.79 34.63 7.34
C GLU A 271 -3.98 34.72 6.38
N ALA A 272 -4.05 33.87 5.36
CA ALA A 272 -5.14 33.85 4.37
C ALA A 272 -6.40 33.12 4.84
N GLY A 273 -6.38 32.47 6.01
CA GLY A 273 -7.56 31.79 6.58
C GLY A 273 -7.82 30.38 6.02
N ALA A 274 -6.82 29.75 5.42
CA ALA A 274 -6.90 28.34 5.04
C ALA A 274 -6.93 27.41 6.28
N ASP A 275 -7.49 26.21 6.12
CA ASP A 275 -7.57 25.24 7.21
C ASP A 275 -6.24 24.54 7.45
N VAL A 276 -5.45 24.37 6.39
CA VAL A 276 -4.14 23.72 6.43
C VAL A 276 -3.15 24.41 5.50
N ILE A 277 -1.92 24.56 5.97
CA ILE A 277 -0.78 25.07 5.19
C ILE A 277 0.24 23.95 4.96
N GLY A 278 0.61 23.74 3.70
CA GLY A 278 1.67 22.80 3.34
C GLY A 278 3.00 23.48 3.08
N PHE A 279 4.07 22.83 3.52
CA PHE A 279 5.44 23.20 3.16
C PHE A 279 6.31 21.95 2.99
N ALA A 280 7.31 22.05 2.13
CA ALA A 280 8.24 20.96 1.90
C ALA A 280 9.19 20.76 3.10
N THR A 281 9.29 19.52 3.59
CA THR A 281 10.23 19.14 4.66
C THR A 281 11.58 18.67 4.14
N GLY A 282 12.08 19.33 3.09
CA GLY A 282 13.44 19.15 2.61
C GLY A 282 13.69 19.79 1.25
N SER A 283 14.95 19.78 0.82
CA SER A 283 15.37 20.23 -0.51
C SER A 283 15.34 19.07 -1.49
N SER A 284 14.90 19.31 -2.72
CA SER A 284 14.95 18.33 -3.81
C SER A 284 14.94 19.02 -5.16
N ASN A 285 15.38 18.33 -6.22
CA ASN A 285 15.16 18.79 -7.59
C ASN A 285 13.65 18.78 -7.90
N PHE A 286 13.23 19.66 -8.81
CA PHE A 286 11.82 19.81 -9.16
C PHE A 286 11.69 20.25 -10.63
N GLY A 287 11.55 19.28 -11.53
CA GLY A 287 11.64 19.54 -12.96
C GLY A 287 13.05 19.98 -13.34
N ASP A 288 13.16 21.08 -14.08
CA ASP A 288 14.44 21.71 -14.42
C ASP A 288 14.98 22.63 -13.30
N GLY A 289 14.18 22.86 -12.24
CA GLY A 289 14.55 23.66 -11.08
C GLY A 289 14.81 22.83 -9.83
N TRP A 290 14.76 23.48 -8.68
CA TRP A 290 14.84 22.83 -7.36
C TRP A 290 14.00 23.59 -6.35
N ILE A 291 13.67 22.89 -5.26
CA ILE A 291 13.08 23.47 -4.06
C ILE A 291 14.17 23.45 -2.98
N GLU A 292 14.41 24.58 -2.33
CA GLU A 292 15.43 24.71 -1.29
C GLU A 292 14.81 24.87 0.11
N ASN A 293 14.94 23.86 0.97
CA ASN A 293 14.54 23.93 2.39
C ASN A 293 15.62 23.31 3.29
N PRO A 294 16.68 24.06 3.63
CA PRO A 294 17.65 23.60 4.62
C PRO A 294 16.98 23.49 6.00
N ARG A 295 17.52 22.60 6.86
CA ARG A 295 16.94 22.31 8.18
C ARG A 295 16.67 23.54 9.05
N GLY A 296 17.57 24.53 9.02
CA GLY A 296 17.39 25.79 9.74
C GLY A 296 16.13 26.55 9.29
N ARG A 297 15.90 26.67 7.98
CA ARG A 297 14.71 27.33 7.40
C ARG A 297 13.44 26.57 7.73
N MET A 298 13.48 25.23 7.75
CA MET A 298 12.32 24.41 8.12
C MET A 298 11.91 24.62 9.58
N ARG A 299 12.86 24.64 10.51
CA ARG A 299 12.59 24.97 11.92
C ARG A 299 12.01 26.37 12.08
N GLN A 300 12.58 27.35 11.39
CA GLN A 300 12.08 28.74 11.41
C GLN A 300 10.64 28.82 10.88
N THR A 301 10.38 28.19 9.72
CA THR A 301 9.05 28.13 9.09
C THR A 301 8.05 27.45 10.02
N ALA A 302 8.39 26.29 10.59
CA ALA A 302 7.49 25.55 11.45
C ALA A 302 7.20 26.28 12.77
N SER A 303 8.20 26.95 13.38
CA SER A 303 7.97 27.81 14.57
C SER A 303 7.01 28.95 14.25
N MET A 304 7.25 29.66 13.15
CA MET A 304 6.44 30.78 12.69
C MET A 304 4.98 30.38 12.42
N LEU A 305 4.77 29.24 11.76
CA LEU A 305 3.42 28.70 11.49
C LEU A 305 2.72 28.29 12.79
N ARG A 306 3.44 27.65 13.72
CA ARG A 306 2.90 27.26 15.02
C ARG A 306 2.52 28.46 15.88
N GLU A 307 3.34 29.52 15.91
CA GLU A 307 3.04 30.79 16.60
C GLU A 307 1.76 31.45 16.08
N ARG A 308 1.42 31.22 14.81
CA ARG A 308 0.17 31.67 14.17
C ARG A 308 -0.99 30.68 14.33
N ASN A 309 -0.81 29.61 15.10
CA ASN A 309 -1.76 28.52 15.25
C ASN A 309 -2.18 27.88 13.89
N ALA A 310 -1.31 27.96 12.88
CA ALA A 310 -1.56 27.32 11.58
C ALA A 310 -1.40 25.80 11.71
N ARG A 311 -2.33 25.03 11.14
CA ARG A 311 -2.21 23.58 11.04
C ARG A 311 -1.40 23.24 9.80
N VAL A 312 -0.43 22.35 9.95
CA VAL A 312 0.53 22.06 8.87
C VAL A 312 0.43 20.64 8.34
N ILE A 313 0.59 20.50 7.02
CA ILE A 313 0.91 19.23 6.36
C ILE A 313 2.36 19.32 5.87
N CYS A 314 3.19 18.36 6.28
CA CYS A 314 4.56 18.24 5.81
C CYS A 314 4.57 17.56 4.44
N GLU A 315 5.05 18.25 3.42
CA GLU A 315 5.07 17.77 2.04
C GLU A 315 6.43 17.13 1.72
N CYS A 316 6.40 15.87 1.29
CA CYS A 316 7.57 15.01 1.17
C CYS A 316 7.72 14.51 -0.27
N LEU A 317 8.84 14.87 -0.89
CA LEU A 317 9.26 14.40 -2.21
C LEU A 317 10.22 13.21 -2.12
N GLU A 318 10.78 12.98 -0.92
CA GLU A 318 11.79 11.96 -0.63
C GLU A 318 11.52 11.28 0.72
N LEU A 319 12.13 10.11 0.95
CA LEU A 319 12.08 9.45 2.26
C LEU A 319 12.67 10.34 3.37
N GLY A 320 13.81 11.00 3.09
CA GLY A 320 14.46 11.87 4.06
C GLY A 320 13.58 13.04 4.51
N HIS A 321 12.60 13.44 3.69
CA HIS A 321 11.65 14.49 4.07
C HIS A 321 10.63 13.99 5.10
N ILE A 322 10.28 12.70 5.08
CA ILE A 322 9.45 12.07 6.10
C ILE A 322 10.23 12.00 7.41
N ASP A 323 11.49 11.56 7.36
CA ASP A 323 12.37 11.52 8.55
C ASP A 323 12.57 12.91 9.15
N GLU A 324 12.68 13.95 8.31
CA GLU A 324 12.75 15.33 8.78
C GLU A 324 11.43 15.80 9.41
N ALA A 325 10.28 15.46 8.82
CA ALA A 325 8.98 15.78 9.41
C ALA A 325 8.81 15.12 10.79
N VAL A 326 9.30 13.89 10.96
CA VAL A 326 9.38 13.21 12.26
C VAL A 326 10.31 13.94 13.22
N ALA A 327 11.47 14.40 12.76
CA ALA A 327 12.39 15.18 13.58
C ALA A 327 11.76 16.50 14.04
N LEU A 328 11.09 17.24 13.16
CA LEU A 328 10.37 18.48 13.51
C LEU A 328 9.27 18.22 14.54
N ALA A 329 8.55 17.09 14.44
CA ALA A 329 7.55 16.72 15.43
C ALA A 329 8.17 16.37 16.79
N ARG A 330 9.27 15.61 16.81
CA ARG A 330 10.03 15.29 18.03
C ARG A 330 10.59 16.54 18.70
N GLU A 331 11.07 17.49 17.90
CA GLU A 331 11.54 18.81 18.34
C GLU A 331 10.36 19.77 18.67
N LYS A 332 9.12 19.28 18.62
CA LYS A 332 7.86 19.98 18.93
C LYS A 332 7.51 21.13 17.99
N PHE A 333 8.28 21.37 16.91
CA PHE A 333 7.95 22.39 15.91
C PHE A 333 6.67 22.07 15.14
N VAL A 334 6.38 20.79 14.94
CA VAL A 334 5.16 20.30 14.28
C VAL A 334 4.33 19.48 15.29
N ALA A 335 3.05 19.79 15.41
CA ALA A 335 2.19 19.11 16.36
C ALA A 335 1.67 17.75 15.88
N HIS A 336 1.38 16.88 16.84
CA HIS A 336 0.72 15.61 16.57
C HIS A 336 -0.80 15.79 16.34
N PRO A 337 -1.43 14.95 15.51
CA PRO A 337 -0.85 13.86 14.74
C PRO A 337 0.01 14.43 13.61
N LEU A 338 1.10 13.72 13.28
CA LEU A 338 1.92 14.13 12.15
C LEU A 338 1.08 14.01 10.88
N ARG A 339 1.03 15.07 10.08
CA ARG A 339 0.28 15.08 8.82
C ARG A 339 1.26 15.16 7.66
N LEU A 340 1.19 14.19 6.76
CA LEU A 340 2.17 14.01 5.69
C LEU A 340 1.49 14.00 4.33
N GLN A 341 2.14 14.57 3.32
CA GLN A 341 1.75 14.41 1.93
C GLN A 341 2.96 13.97 1.12
N VAL A 342 2.93 12.73 0.65
CA VAL A 342 3.97 12.18 -0.21
C VAL A 342 3.62 12.50 -1.66
N VAL A 343 4.53 13.14 -2.39
CA VAL A 343 4.35 13.47 -3.81
C VAL A 343 5.39 12.73 -4.64
N LEU A 344 4.93 11.90 -5.57
CA LEU A 344 5.77 10.97 -6.32
C LEU A 344 5.74 11.25 -7.82
N GLY A 345 6.87 11.01 -8.47
CA GLY A 345 6.99 11.09 -9.93
C GLY A 345 7.23 12.51 -10.46
N VAL A 346 7.57 13.46 -9.58
CA VAL A 346 8.14 14.74 -10.00
C VAL A 346 9.52 14.47 -10.63
N PRO A 347 9.80 14.96 -11.85
CA PRO A 347 11.12 14.79 -12.45
C PRO A 347 12.22 15.37 -11.54
N GLY A 348 13.26 14.57 -11.28
CA GLY A 348 14.36 14.94 -10.38
C GLY A 348 14.19 14.49 -8.93
N ALA A 349 13.00 14.06 -8.51
CA ALA A 349 12.72 13.52 -7.18
C ALA A 349 12.36 12.02 -7.23
N LEU A 350 11.86 11.48 -6.11
CA LEU A 350 11.51 10.08 -5.98
C LEU A 350 10.49 9.61 -7.04
N GLY A 351 10.82 8.49 -7.68
CA GLY A 351 9.99 7.88 -8.72
C GLY A 351 8.66 7.34 -8.21
N ALA A 352 7.69 7.21 -9.10
CA ALA A 352 6.35 6.75 -8.77
C ALA A 352 6.07 5.34 -9.31
N ASN A 353 6.17 4.35 -8.42
CA ASN A 353 5.75 2.97 -8.65
C ASN A 353 5.17 2.36 -7.36
N ASP A 354 4.48 1.22 -7.49
CA ASP A 354 3.76 0.59 -6.38
C ASP A 354 4.68 0.16 -5.24
N ASP A 355 5.90 -0.30 -5.54
CA ASP A 355 6.86 -0.74 -4.53
C ASP A 355 7.35 0.45 -3.69
N VAL A 356 7.56 1.61 -4.32
CA VAL A 356 7.88 2.86 -3.62
C VAL A 356 6.74 3.27 -2.71
N VAL A 357 5.49 3.24 -3.17
CA VAL A 357 4.33 3.58 -2.32
C VAL A 357 4.23 2.64 -1.12
N ARG A 358 4.36 1.32 -1.34
CA ARG A 358 4.34 0.32 -0.27
C ARG A 358 5.48 0.50 0.72
N PHE A 359 6.68 0.79 0.22
CA PHE A 359 7.84 1.08 1.06
C PHE A 359 7.60 2.32 1.91
N LEU A 360 7.21 3.45 1.32
CA LEU A 360 6.96 4.68 2.07
C LEU A 360 5.83 4.52 3.09
N ALA A 361 4.74 3.82 2.75
CA ALA A 361 3.67 3.50 3.68
C ALA A 361 4.19 2.73 4.92
N SER A 362 5.17 1.84 4.76
CA SER A 362 5.83 1.13 5.88
C SER A 362 6.71 2.03 6.75
N ARG A 363 7.08 3.21 6.24
CA ARG A 363 7.90 4.22 6.94
C ARG A 363 7.07 5.32 7.60
N ILE A 364 5.77 5.43 7.26
CA ILE A 364 4.88 6.39 7.90
C ILE A 364 4.75 6.05 9.40
N PRO A 365 4.99 7.00 10.31
CA PRO A 365 4.82 6.77 11.74
C PRO A 365 3.40 6.35 12.10
N ARG A 366 3.26 5.45 13.09
CA ARG A 366 1.95 5.06 13.61
C ARG A 366 1.21 6.30 14.14
N GLY A 367 -0.07 6.40 13.79
CA GLY A 367 -0.92 7.52 14.20
C GLY A 367 -0.76 8.80 13.36
N ALA A 368 0.16 8.82 12.38
CA ALA A 368 0.21 9.89 11.39
C ALA A 368 -0.97 9.78 10.40
N VAL A 369 -1.44 10.92 9.92
CA VAL A 369 -2.40 10.99 8.81
C VAL A 369 -1.60 11.33 7.56
N TRP A 370 -1.62 10.47 6.55
CA TRP A 370 -0.80 10.67 5.36
C TRP A 370 -1.63 10.63 4.07
N PHE A 371 -1.17 11.39 3.09
CA PHE A 371 -1.70 11.47 1.73
C PHE A 371 -0.62 11.03 0.73
N ALA A 372 -1.04 10.51 -0.42
CA ALA A 372 -0.16 10.33 -1.57
C ALA A 372 -0.72 11.02 -2.82
N ALA A 373 0.18 11.62 -3.60
CA ALA A 373 -0.08 12.20 -4.90
C ALA A 373 0.90 11.62 -5.93
N GLY A 374 0.41 11.27 -7.12
CA GLY A 374 1.25 10.88 -8.24
C GLY A 374 1.16 11.91 -9.36
N VAL A 375 2.30 12.27 -9.96
CA VAL A 375 2.36 13.26 -11.04
C VAL A 375 2.17 12.61 -12.42
N GLY A 376 1.38 13.28 -13.27
CA GLY A 376 1.06 12.89 -14.63
C GLY A 376 0.47 11.49 -14.72
N ARG A 377 1.07 10.65 -15.57
CA ARG A 377 0.65 9.24 -15.76
C ARG A 377 0.64 8.42 -14.46
N HIS A 378 1.34 8.88 -13.43
CA HIS A 378 1.45 8.18 -12.15
C HIS A 378 0.32 8.49 -11.18
N GLN A 379 -0.54 9.48 -11.45
CA GLN A 379 -1.63 9.85 -10.54
C GLN A 379 -2.51 8.64 -10.19
N ARG A 380 -2.96 7.90 -11.20
CA ARG A 380 -3.81 6.73 -11.00
C ARG A 380 -3.12 5.61 -10.21
N PRO A 381 -1.96 5.05 -10.64
CA PRO A 381 -1.34 3.95 -9.91
C PRO A 381 -0.96 4.34 -8.46
N VAL A 382 -0.45 5.56 -8.23
CA VAL A 382 -0.13 6.03 -6.87
C VAL A 382 -1.38 6.15 -6.00
N THR A 383 -2.48 6.70 -6.55
CA THR A 383 -3.77 6.79 -5.85
C THR A 383 -4.27 5.41 -5.43
N GLU A 384 -4.27 4.46 -6.36
CA GLU A 384 -4.76 3.11 -6.11
C GLU A 384 -3.89 2.37 -5.08
N ALA A 385 -2.56 2.48 -5.19
CA ALA A 385 -1.62 1.86 -4.27
C ALA A 385 -1.71 2.46 -2.86
N ALA A 386 -1.78 3.79 -2.74
CA ALA A 386 -1.86 4.47 -1.45
C ALA A 386 -3.19 4.18 -0.74
N ALA A 387 -4.30 4.15 -1.48
CA ALA A 387 -5.60 3.80 -0.94
C ALA A 387 -5.62 2.36 -0.37
N ARG A 388 -4.93 1.41 -1.02
CA ARG A 388 -4.77 0.03 -0.50
C ARG A 388 -3.87 -0.02 0.74
N CYS A 389 -2.85 0.84 0.82
CA CYS A 389 -1.93 0.94 1.96
C CYS A 389 -2.49 1.74 3.15
N GLY A 390 -3.76 2.15 3.11
CA GLY A 390 -4.40 2.90 4.20
C GLY A 390 -4.10 4.39 4.22
N GLY A 391 -3.47 4.92 3.17
CA GLY A 391 -3.26 6.36 2.99
C GLY A 391 -4.49 7.07 2.46
N ASN A 392 -4.54 8.37 2.64
CA ASN A 392 -5.44 9.26 1.92
C ASN A 392 -4.84 9.59 0.55
N VAL A 393 -5.61 10.20 -0.35
CA VAL A 393 -5.15 10.43 -1.73
C VAL A 393 -5.38 11.86 -2.17
N ARG A 394 -4.43 12.39 -2.95
CA ARG A 394 -4.55 13.65 -3.67
C ARG A 394 -4.62 13.39 -5.18
N VAL A 395 -5.65 13.93 -5.82
CA VAL A 395 -5.89 13.79 -7.27
C VAL A 395 -6.42 15.09 -7.86
N GLY A 396 -6.13 15.37 -9.13
CA GLY A 396 -6.66 16.55 -9.81
C GLY A 396 -5.75 17.10 -10.90
N LEU A 397 -6.18 18.19 -11.55
CA LEU A 397 -5.52 18.79 -12.71
C LEU A 397 -4.11 19.30 -12.42
N ALA A 398 -3.86 19.82 -11.21
CA ALA A 398 -2.54 20.30 -10.84
C ALA A 398 -1.47 19.19 -10.87
N ASP A 399 -1.90 17.93 -10.67
CA ASP A 399 -1.02 16.77 -10.69
C ASP A 399 -1.06 16.03 -12.04
N ASN A 400 -2.20 16.01 -12.76
CA ASN A 400 -2.34 15.32 -14.04
C ASN A 400 -3.47 15.92 -14.89
N ILE A 401 -3.20 16.22 -16.16
CA ILE A 401 -4.18 16.80 -17.08
C ILE A 401 -4.94 15.77 -17.92
N TYR A 402 -4.57 14.48 -17.87
CA TYR A 402 -5.13 13.45 -18.76
C TYR A 402 -6.00 12.43 -18.01
N MET A 403 -7.25 12.24 -18.43
CA MET A 403 -8.09 11.14 -17.93
C MET A 403 -7.61 9.77 -18.43
N LYS A 404 -7.12 9.74 -19.67
CA LYS A 404 -6.45 8.61 -20.33
C LYS A 404 -5.50 9.18 -21.38
N ARG A 405 -4.61 8.35 -21.93
CA ARG A 405 -3.63 8.79 -22.95
C ARG A 405 -4.32 9.57 -24.07
N GLY A 406 -3.93 10.84 -24.25
CA GLY A 406 -4.45 11.72 -25.29
C GLY A 406 -5.83 12.31 -25.03
N VAL A 407 -6.46 12.07 -23.88
CA VAL A 407 -7.77 12.63 -23.54
C VAL A 407 -7.64 13.49 -22.28
N LEU A 408 -7.77 14.80 -22.47
CA LEU A 408 -7.72 15.78 -21.39
C LEU A 408 -8.88 15.57 -20.41
N ALA A 409 -8.64 15.92 -19.16
CA ALA A 409 -9.66 15.96 -18.13
C ALA A 409 -10.40 17.30 -18.14
N GLU A 410 -11.73 17.25 -18.06
CA GLU A 410 -12.59 18.43 -17.98
C GLU A 410 -12.72 18.90 -16.52
N GLY A 411 -11.62 19.38 -15.96
CA GLY A 411 -11.50 19.72 -14.54
C GLY A 411 -10.87 18.62 -13.70
N SER A 412 -10.84 18.87 -12.40
CA SER A 412 -10.35 17.98 -11.34
C SER A 412 -11.43 17.00 -10.86
N ALA A 413 -12.71 17.38 -10.93
CA ALA A 413 -13.83 16.54 -10.45
C ALA A 413 -13.86 15.11 -11.04
N PRO A 414 -13.56 14.87 -12.34
CA PRO A 414 -13.52 13.52 -12.90
C PRO A 414 -12.44 12.61 -12.25
N PHE A 415 -11.35 13.18 -11.75
CA PHE A 415 -10.34 12.41 -11.02
C PHE A 415 -10.84 12.04 -9.61
N VAL A 416 -11.53 12.95 -8.95
CA VAL A 416 -12.14 12.72 -7.63
C VAL A 416 -13.18 11.62 -7.72
N ASP A 417 -14.08 11.68 -8.71
CA ASP A 417 -15.12 10.66 -8.90
C ASP A 417 -14.53 9.27 -9.14
N ARG A 418 -13.48 9.18 -9.97
CA ARG A 418 -12.73 7.94 -10.19
C ARG A 418 -12.09 7.44 -8.89
N ALA A 419 -11.44 8.31 -8.12
CA ALA A 419 -10.81 7.95 -6.87
C ALA A 419 -11.84 7.49 -5.81
N ALA A 420 -12.99 8.17 -5.73
CA ALA A 420 -14.10 7.81 -4.85
C ALA A 420 -14.68 6.45 -5.22
N THR A 421 -14.91 6.20 -6.52
CA THR A 421 -15.38 4.91 -7.03
C THR A 421 -14.39 3.80 -6.69
N PHE A 422 -13.09 4.01 -6.90
CA PHE A 422 -12.07 3.03 -6.55
C PHE A 422 -12.01 2.77 -5.04
N ALA A 423 -12.02 3.82 -4.21
CA ALA A 423 -12.02 3.69 -2.76
C ALA A 423 -13.17 2.82 -2.27
N ARG A 424 -14.41 3.10 -2.73
CA ARG A 424 -15.59 2.31 -2.38
C ARG A 424 -15.43 0.84 -2.83
N SER A 425 -14.85 0.62 -4.01
CA SER A 425 -14.64 -0.75 -4.52
C SER A 425 -13.69 -1.60 -3.67
N ILE A 426 -12.82 -0.97 -2.86
CA ILE A 426 -11.91 -1.67 -1.93
C ILE A 426 -12.37 -1.58 -0.47
N GLY A 427 -13.62 -1.19 -0.23
CA GLY A 427 -14.21 -1.11 1.11
C GLY A 427 -13.74 0.10 1.91
N ARG A 428 -13.40 1.21 1.25
CA ARG A 428 -13.07 2.49 1.90
C ARG A 428 -14.05 3.58 1.49
N ASP A 429 -14.72 4.18 2.45
CA ASP A 429 -15.72 5.21 2.26
C ASP A 429 -15.08 6.61 2.21
N PRO A 430 -15.22 7.35 1.11
CA PRO A 430 -14.87 8.76 1.06
C PRO A 430 -15.67 9.54 2.11
N ILE A 431 -14.97 10.36 2.90
CA ILE A 431 -15.59 11.09 4.01
C ILE A 431 -15.81 12.58 3.69
N ASP A 432 -16.74 13.18 4.42
CA ASP A 432 -17.06 14.60 4.32
C ASP A 432 -16.00 15.49 5.01
N PRO A 433 -16.06 16.83 4.79
CA PRO A 433 -15.08 17.77 5.34
C PRO A 433 -15.09 17.82 6.87
N ALA A 434 -16.25 17.66 7.51
CA ALA A 434 -16.36 17.66 8.97
C ALA A 434 -15.63 16.44 9.57
N ARG A 435 -15.78 15.26 8.98
CA ARG A 435 -15.06 14.06 9.39
C ARG A 435 -13.56 14.16 9.07
N ALA A 436 -13.20 14.70 7.90
CA ALA A 436 -11.81 14.96 7.54
C ALA A 436 -11.13 15.90 8.54
N ARG A 437 -11.83 16.97 8.98
CA ARG A 437 -11.38 17.93 9.98
C ARG A 437 -11.09 17.27 11.33
N ALA A 438 -11.96 16.35 11.74
CA ALA A 438 -11.77 15.56 12.96
C ALA A 438 -10.57 14.61 12.88
N LEU A 439 -10.42 13.87 11.77
CA LEU A 439 -9.27 12.98 11.55
C LEU A 439 -7.95 13.75 11.49
N LEU A 440 -7.95 14.90 10.83
CA LEU A 440 -6.84 15.82 10.78
C LEU A 440 -6.66 16.62 12.07
N ARG A 441 -7.58 16.53 13.05
CA ARG A 441 -7.54 17.29 14.32
C ARG A 441 -7.22 18.77 14.12
N LEU A 442 -8.01 19.45 13.28
CA LEU A 442 -7.77 20.86 12.98
C LEU A 442 -8.35 21.80 14.05
N ASP A 443 -9.39 21.38 14.78
CA ASP A 443 -10.08 22.22 15.78
C ASP A 443 -9.48 22.17 17.18
N ALA A 444 -8.53 21.27 17.43
CA ALA A 444 -7.87 21.21 18.73
C ALA A 444 -7.02 22.47 18.90
N THR A 445 -7.45 23.44 19.71
CA THR A 445 -6.57 24.51 20.21
C THR A 445 -5.43 23.86 20.98
N GLU A 446 -4.21 23.98 20.44
CA GLU A 446 -3.01 23.62 21.17
C GLU A 446 -2.90 24.59 22.34
N ALA A 447 -3.28 24.15 23.54
CA ALA A 447 -2.84 24.82 24.74
C ALA A 447 -1.32 24.84 24.70
N ALA A 448 -0.74 26.04 24.60
CA ALA A 448 0.70 26.24 24.66
C ALA A 448 1.22 25.48 25.89
N ALA A 449 1.95 24.39 25.66
CA ALA A 449 2.58 23.66 26.74
C ALA A 449 3.58 24.61 27.40
N SER A 450 3.21 25.12 28.58
CA SER A 450 4.12 25.88 29.43
C SER A 450 5.40 25.07 29.67
N PRO A 451 6.60 25.66 29.61
CA PRO A 451 7.86 24.93 29.78
C PRO A 451 8.00 24.21 31.13
N ALA A 452 7.14 24.50 32.11
CA ALA A 452 7.29 24.08 33.50
C ALA A 452 6.90 22.62 33.81
N ALA A 453 6.32 21.86 32.87
CA ALA A 453 5.86 20.49 33.14
C ALA A 453 6.82 19.38 32.66
N ALA A 454 7.96 19.73 32.04
CA ALA A 454 8.88 18.74 31.46
C ALA A 454 9.93 18.18 32.45
N GLU A 455 10.00 18.66 33.70
CA GLU A 455 11.03 18.22 34.66
C GLU A 455 10.66 17.00 35.52
N GLN A 456 9.47 16.38 35.35
CA GLN A 456 9.06 15.26 36.20
C GLN A 456 8.94 13.89 35.50
N THR A 457 9.42 13.76 34.26
CA THR A 457 9.38 12.45 33.57
C THR A 457 10.70 12.11 32.88
N GLU A 458 11.80 12.16 33.62
CA GLU A 458 13.06 11.54 33.19
C GLU A 458 13.75 10.91 34.41
N GLN A 459 13.26 9.75 34.84
CA GLN A 459 14.07 8.78 35.57
C GLN A 459 14.45 7.68 34.59
N ALA A 460 15.70 7.71 34.15
CA ALA A 460 16.32 6.66 33.35
C ALA A 460 16.40 5.34 34.16
N PRO A 461 16.27 4.16 33.53
CA PRO A 461 16.59 2.91 34.19
C PRO A 461 18.10 2.82 34.45
N ALA A 462 18.46 2.44 35.67
CA ALA A 462 19.85 2.26 36.12
C ALA A 462 20.62 1.25 35.24
N GLU A 463 21.87 1.57 34.94
CA GLU A 463 22.83 0.67 34.30
C GLU A 463 23.08 -0.57 35.16
N PRO A 464 23.26 -1.77 34.57
CA PRO A 464 23.67 -2.95 35.32
C PRO A 464 25.16 -2.90 35.68
N GLU A 465 25.48 -3.18 36.95
CA GLU A 465 26.83 -3.30 37.48
C GLU A 465 27.66 -4.40 36.77
N PRO A 466 28.99 -4.23 36.63
CA PRO A 466 29.87 -5.26 36.09
C PRO A 466 30.07 -6.41 37.09
N PRO A 467 30.34 -7.65 36.62
CA PRO A 467 30.48 -8.81 37.48
C PRO A 467 31.80 -8.79 38.29
N ASP A 468 31.68 -9.20 39.56
CA ASP A 468 32.75 -9.37 40.54
C ASP A 468 33.92 -10.23 40.04
N ASP A 469 35.11 -9.62 40.01
CA ASP A 469 36.39 -10.32 39.86
C ASP A 469 36.85 -10.87 41.22
N LYS A 470 36.56 -12.15 41.48
CA LYS A 470 37.12 -12.89 42.61
C LYS A 470 38.50 -13.44 42.23
N THR A 471 39.52 -12.72 42.67
CA THR A 471 40.78 -13.22 43.25
C THR A 471 41.09 -14.71 43.03
N VAL A 472 42.04 -14.98 42.12
CA VAL A 472 42.87 -16.20 42.13
C VAL A 472 44.08 -15.95 43.04
N PRO A 473 44.38 -16.83 44.03
CA PRO A 473 45.55 -16.65 44.88
C PRO A 473 46.83 -17.09 44.16
N SER A 474 47.91 -16.36 44.44
CA SER A 474 49.27 -16.60 43.98
C SER A 474 49.89 -17.90 44.54
N SER A 475 50.39 -18.75 43.63
CA SER A 475 51.58 -19.60 43.83
C SER A 475 52.10 -20.09 42.49
#